data_AF-A0A817IDF4-F1
#
_entry.id   AF-A0A817IDF4-F1
#
_cell.length_a   1.000
_cell.length_b   1.000
_cell.length_c   1.000
_cell.angle_alpha   90.00
_cell.angle_beta   90.00
_cell.angle_gamma   90.00
#
_symmetry.space_group_name_H-M   'P 1'
#
loop_
_entity.id
_entity.type
_entity.pdbx_description
1 polymer ?
#
loop_
_entity_poly.entity_id
_entity_poly.type
_entity_poly.pdbx_seq_one_letter_code
_entity_poly.pdbx_strand_id
1 'polypeptide(L)'
;MLIDDQRNIVPNHEQITYMPAHDCNIKLNIYLLYPHSPKHSSTNYSIRIDLFHKSTLNYWTSGYLSIPFQFLPVNRISTQLIISGIQENEQCTLSCGEHGRCMKYTNMNNSVFCRCDQRYFGTFCNLTHQCQCSNDSFCRTSSICVCSLNKFGSRCYLNRSICQSRNNPCQHNGLCIATDDCINLHGFIYVCKEAYQGERCQHKSNQIDIRIDETTLTINSSFILPYITAFDKYAKHERISALKKFPIGHTTMTIYTEQSFNILFIQIPNGDYYLTVLRERNIPSEYIHTQVLPKNRCYPVLDLFNDTFRRYEYYTSDEVLSTFMLSTFTIDILL
;
A
#
# COMPACT_ATOMS: atom_id res chain seq x y z
N MET A 1 5.11 -19.03 -5.07
CA MET A 1 5.14 -20.51 -5.20
C MET A 1 5.84 -20.90 -6.48
N LEU A 2 6.46 -22.07 -6.53
CA LEU A 2 7.04 -22.61 -7.75
C LEU A 2 5.97 -23.39 -8.54
N ILE A 3 5.91 -23.20 -9.86
CA ILE A 3 5.02 -23.93 -10.75
C ILE A 3 5.82 -24.59 -11.88
N ASP A 4 5.34 -25.74 -12.37
CA ASP A 4 5.92 -26.43 -13.52
C ASP A 4 5.35 -25.93 -14.87
N ASP A 5 5.81 -26.52 -15.98
CA ASP A 5 5.35 -26.20 -17.34
C ASP A 5 3.85 -26.39 -17.55
N GLN A 6 3.25 -27.33 -16.82
CA GLN A 6 1.80 -27.60 -16.85
C GLN A 6 1.02 -26.64 -15.94
N ARG A 7 1.74 -25.72 -15.27
CA ARG A 7 1.24 -24.76 -14.27
C ARG A 7 0.70 -25.43 -13.01
N ASN A 8 1.10 -26.67 -12.75
CA ASN A 8 0.83 -27.33 -11.49
C ASN A 8 1.71 -26.69 -10.42
N ILE A 9 1.17 -26.62 -9.21
CA ILE A 9 1.86 -26.04 -8.08
C ILE A 9 2.77 -27.12 -7.50
N VAL A 10 4.07 -26.82 -7.48
CA VAL A 10 5.07 -27.65 -6.83
C VAL A 10 4.93 -27.45 -5.31
N PRO A 11 5.20 -28.46 -4.46
CA PRO A 11 4.95 -28.36 -3.01
C PRO A 11 5.64 -27.16 -2.33
N ASN A 12 6.73 -26.66 -2.90
CA ASN A 12 7.47 -25.54 -2.35
C ASN A 12 6.77 -24.19 -2.63
N HIS A 13 6.35 -23.55 -1.54
CA HIS A 13 5.71 -22.25 -1.55
C HIS A 13 6.04 -21.50 -0.27
N GLU A 14 5.90 -20.18 -0.35
CA GLU A 14 6.06 -19.26 0.77
C GLU A 14 4.86 -18.34 0.82
N GLN A 15 4.46 -17.93 2.02
CA GLN A 15 3.34 -17.02 2.26
C GLN A 15 3.79 -15.88 3.15
N ILE A 16 3.48 -14.65 2.75
CA ILE A 16 3.86 -13.44 3.46
C ILE A 16 2.63 -12.54 3.55
N THR A 17 2.44 -11.91 4.72
CA THR A 17 1.44 -10.84 4.87
C THR A 17 2.14 -9.51 4.65
N TYR A 18 1.59 -8.68 3.77
CA TYR A 18 2.13 -7.37 3.43
C TYR A 18 1.08 -6.30 3.70
N MET A 19 1.46 -5.27 4.46
CA MET A 19 0.62 -4.12 4.78
C MET A 19 1.28 -2.83 4.28
N PRO A 20 0.74 -2.15 3.26
CA PRO A 20 1.39 -0.97 2.67
C PRO A 20 1.72 0.13 3.68
N ALA A 21 0.89 0.34 4.70
CA ALA A 21 1.12 1.36 5.73
C ALA A 21 2.37 1.10 6.60
N HIS A 22 2.84 -0.14 6.68
CA HIS A 22 3.99 -0.53 7.52
C HIS A 22 5.17 -1.03 6.68
N ASP A 23 4.90 -1.82 5.63
CA ASP A 23 5.90 -2.59 4.90
C ASP A 23 6.38 -1.89 3.61
N CYS A 24 6.01 -0.62 3.37
CA CYS A 24 6.36 0.11 2.14
C CYS A 24 7.88 0.14 1.86
N ASN A 25 8.68 0.23 2.92
CA ASN A 25 10.14 0.34 2.83
C ASN A 25 10.86 -1.02 2.93
N ILE A 26 10.13 -2.14 3.03
CA ILE A 26 10.71 -3.47 3.26
C ILE A 26 10.90 -4.20 1.92
N LYS A 27 12.12 -4.72 1.72
CA LYS A 27 12.41 -5.66 0.65
C LYS A 27 12.13 -7.09 1.11
N LEU A 28 11.24 -7.79 0.42
CA LEU A 28 10.94 -9.20 0.68
C LEU A 28 12.02 -10.11 0.06
N ASN A 29 12.58 -11.00 0.87
CA ASN A 29 13.53 -12.03 0.43
C ASN A 29 12.88 -13.40 0.62
N ILE A 30 12.67 -14.13 -0.48
CA ILE A 30 11.94 -15.40 -0.50
C ILE A 30 12.84 -16.48 -1.10
N TYR A 31 12.93 -17.62 -0.45
CA TYR A 31 13.69 -18.77 -0.91
C TYR A 31 12.74 -19.89 -1.32
N LEU A 32 12.77 -20.27 -2.59
CA LEU A 32 11.99 -21.40 -3.11
C LEU A 32 12.97 -22.51 -3.50
N LEU A 33 12.72 -23.73 -3.04
CA LEU A 33 13.54 -24.90 -3.35
C LEU A 33 12.84 -25.78 -4.39
N TYR A 34 13.63 -26.38 -5.27
CA TYR A 34 13.14 -27.43 -6.16
C TYR A 34 12.73 -28.67 -5.36
N PRO A 35 11.77 -29.46 -5.86
CA PRO A 35 11.25 -30.62 -5.14
C PRO A 35 12.28 -31.76 -5.05
N HIS A 36 13.17 -31.86 -6.04
CA HIS A 36 14.21 -32.88 -6.12
C HIS A 36 15.54 -32.28 -6.54
N SER A 37 16.64 -32.87 -6.04
CA SER A 37 18.02 -32.59 -6.47
C SER A 37 18.67 -33.90 -6.95
N PRO A 38 19.23 -33.96 -8.17
CA PRO A 38 19.29 -32.89 -9.16
C PRO A 38 17.93 -32.63 -9.82
N LYS A 39 17.76 -31.43 -10.38
CA LYS A 39 16.55 -31.04 -11.11
C LYS A 39 16.39 -31.91 -12.37
N HIS A 40 15.17 -32.34 -12.66
CA HIS A 40 14.85 -32.97 -13.96
C HIS A 40 15.05 -31.98 -15.11
N SER A 41 15.86 -32.37 -16.10
CA SER A 41 16.20 -31.53 -17.26
C SER A 41 15.03 -31.25 -18.21
N SER A 42 13.98 -32.07 -18.17
CA SER A 42 12.80 -31.96 -19.03
C SER A 42 11.70 -31.04 -18.50
N THR A 43 11.84 -30.51 -17.28
CA THR A 43 10.81 -29.66 -16.66
C THR A 43 11.35 -28.25 -16.45
N ASN A 44 10.68 -27.25 -17.02
CA ASN A 44 10.93 -25.87 -16.66
C ASN A 44 10.01 -25.46 -15.52
N TYR A 45 10.54 -24.55 -14.71
CA TYR A 45 9.83 -23.99 -13.58
C TYR A 45 9.70 -22.49 -13.74
N SER A 46 8.61 -21.96 -13.21
CA SER A 46 8.40 -20.53 -13.07
C SER A 46 7.86 -20.22 -11.68
N ILE A 47 7.86 -18.94 -11.31
CA ILE A 47 7.37 -18.50 -10.02
C ILE A 47 6.04 -17.80 -10.24
N ARG A 48 5.00 -18.27 -9.53
CA ARG A 48 3.71 -17.59 -9.47
C ARG A 48 3.52 -16.96 -8.09
N ILE A 49 3.02 -15.73 -8.07
CA ILE A 49 2.79 -14.96 -6.84
C ILE A 49 1.31 -14.63 -6.83
N ASP A 50 0.54 -15.30 -5.96
CA ASP A 50 -0.91 -15.10 -5.85
C ASP A 50 -1.16 -14.14 -4.67
N LEU A 51 -1.96 -13.11 -4.89
CA LEU A 51 -2.31 -12.10 -3.89
C LEU A 51 -3.75 -12.29 -3.43
N PHE A 52 -3.96 -12.24 -2.12
CA PHE A 52 -5.26 -12.40 -1.49
C PHE A 52 -5.52 -11.25 -0.53
N HIS A 53 -6.77 -10.80 -0.48
CA HIS A 53 -7.20 -9.91 0.59
C HIS A 53 -7.28 -10.69 1.90
N LYS A 54 -6.47 -10.31 2.90
CA LYS A 54 -6.24 -11.15 4.09
C LYS A 54 -7.49 -11.38 4.94
N SER A 55 -8.42 -10.44 5.01
CA SER A 55 -9.61 -10.57 5.87
C SER A 55 -10.73 -11.37 5.23
N THR A 56 -10.97 -11.19 3.93
CA THR A 56 -12.03 -11.90 3.20
C THR A 56 -11.55 -13.15 2.50
N LEU A 57 -10.23 -13.33 2.39
CA LEU A 57 -9.56 -14.35 1.57
C LEU A 57 -9.95 -14.31 0.09
N ASN A 58 -10.51 -13.18 -0.36
CA ASN A 58 -10.80 -12.98 -1.76
C ASN A 58 -9.49 -12.90 -2.53
N TYR A 59 -9.39 -13.70 -3.58
CA TYR A 59 -8.31 -13.61 -4.53
C TYR A 59 -8.31 -12.24 -5.21
N TRP A 60 -7.16 -11.57 -5.26
CA TRP A 60 -6.99 -10.25 -5.89
C TRP A 60 -6.38 -10.37 -7.28
N THR A 61 -5.12 -10.79 -7.38
CA THR A 61 -4.37 -10.87 -8.65
C THR A 61 -3.19 -11.83 -8.55
N SER A 62 -2.54 -12.16 -9.67
CA SER A 62 -1.29 -12.93 -9.68
C SER A 62 -0.22 -12.28 -10.53
N GLY A 63 1.02 -12.37 -10.06
CA GLY A 63 2.23 -12.12 -10.83
C GLY A 63 2.87 -13.44 -11.31
N TYR A 64 3.60 -13.35 -12.42
CA TYR A 64 4.37 -14.45 -13.01
C TYR A 64 5.82 -14.03 -13.26
N LEU A 65 6.78 -14.85 -12.84
CA LEU A 65 8.19 -14.63 -13.09
C LEU A 65 8.81 -15.85 -13.76
N SER A 66 9.45 -15.64 -14.90
CA SER A 66 10.24 -16.68 -15.57
C SER A 66 11.56 -16.90 -14.83
N ILE A 67 11.99 -18.16 -14.77
CA ILE A 67 13.34 -18.51 -14.30
C ILE A 67 14.22 -18.66 -15.55
N PRO A 68 15.21 -17.77 -15.76
CA PRO A 68 15.96 -17.72 -17.03
C PRO A 68 16.93 -18.88 -17.19
N PHE A 69 17.65 -19.27 -16.12
CA PHE A 69 18.70 -20.27 -16.17
C PHE A 69 18.25 -21.56 -15.50
N GLN A 70 17.40 -22.30 -16.20
CA GLN A 70 16.80 -23.54 -15.73
C GLN A 70 17.81 -24.65 -15.38
N PHE A 71 19.03 -24.58 -15.93
CA PHE A 71 20.12 -25.54 -15.68
C PHE A 71 20.93 -25.22 -14.42
N LEU A 72 20.85 -23.98 -13.90
CA LEU A 72 21.57 -23.61 -12.70
C LEU A 72 20.88 -24.20 -11.47
N PRO A 73 21.65 -24.73 -10.49
CA PRO A 73 21.08 -25.25 -9.26
C PRO A 73 20.43 -24.14 -8.42
N VAL A 74 20.87 -22.89 -8.58
CA VAL A 74 20.36 -21.72 -7.86
C VAL A 74 20.14 -20.57 -8.83
N ASN A 75 18.97 -19.95 -8.74
CA ASN A 75 18.61 -18.73 -9.47
C ASN A 75 18.30 -17.61 -8.46
N ARG A 76 18.89 -16.42 -8.67
CA ARG A 76 18.55 -15.21 -7.89
C ARG A 76 17.77 -14.25 -8.77
N ILE A 77 16.50 -14.03 -8.42
CA ILE A 77 15.57 -13.19 -9.18
C ILE A 77 15.16 -12.01 -8.30
N SER A 78 15.19 -10.81 -8.88
CA SER A 78 14.73 -9.58 -8.23
C SER A 78 13.73 -8.90 -9.16
N THR A 79 12.57 -8.52 -8.64
CA THR A 79 11.50 -7.89 -9.42
C THR A 79 10.73 -6.90 -8.55
N GLN A 80 10.11 -5.92 -9.21
CA GLN A 80 9.13 -5.02 -8.58
C GLN A 80 7.75 -5.39 -9.12
N LEU A 81 6.85 -5.78 -8.22
CA LEU A 81 5.46 -6.07 -8.58
C LEU A 81 4.63 -4.80 -8.38
N ILE A 82 4.04 -4.31 -9.47
CA ILE A 82 3.08 -3.21 -9.44
C ILE A 82 1.69 -3.82 -9.33
N ILE A 83 1.03 -3.60 -8.19
CA ILE A 83 -0.31 -4.10 -7.92
C ILE A 83 -1.30 -3.00 -8.32
N SER A 84 -1.86 -3.12 -9.51
CA SER A 84 -2.93 -2.24 -9.97
C SER A 84 -4.28 -2.67 -9.35
N GLY A 85 -5.25 -1.75 -9.32
CA GLY A 85 -6.63 -2.08 -8.94
C GLY A 85 -7.20 -3.26 -9.74
N ILE A 86 -8.21 -3.94 -9.20
CA ILE A 86 -8.80 -5.15 -9.81
C ILE A 86 -9.28 -4.82 -11.23
N GLN A 87 -8.59 -5.37 -12.23
CA GLN A 87 -8.94 -5.27 -13.65
C GLN A 87 -10.01 -6.32 -13.95
N GLU A 88 -11.28 -6.03 -13.66
CA GLU A 88 -12.37 -6.99 -13.89
C GLU A 88 -12.77 -7.13 -15.37
N ASN A 89 -12.27 -6.27 -16.28
CA ASN A 89 -12.88 -6.06 -17.60
C ASN A 89 -11.93 -6.14 -18.81
N GLU A 90 -10.83 -6.87 -18.72
CA GLU A 90 -10.06 -7.19 -19.93
C GLU A 90 -10.53 -8.50 -20.56
N GLN A 91 -10.76 -8.51 -21.88
CA GLN A 91 -11.10 -9.70 -22.66
C GLN A 91 -10.12 -10.85 -22.32
N CYS A 92 -10.66 -11.89 -21.71
CA CYS A 92 -9.93 -13.09 -21.31
C CYS A 92 -10.49 -14.25 -22.12
N THR A 93 -9.67 -14.82 -23.01
CA THR A 93 -10.10 -15.78 -24.04
C THR A 93 -9.94 -17.25 -23.64
N LEU A 94 -9.37 -17.54 -22.46
CA LEU A 94 -9.14 -18.90 -22.00
C LEU A 94 -10.41 -19.49 -21.38
N SER A 95 -10.85 -20.66 -21.88
CA SER A 95 -11.94 -21.42 -21.26
C SER A 95 -11.43 -22.17 -20.03
N CYS A 96 -12.02 -21.91 -18.87
CA CYS A 96 -11.55 -22.41 -17.57
C CYS A 96 -12.47 -23.44 -16.90
N GLY A 97 -13.31 -24.09 -17.71
CA GLY A 97 -14.34 -25.01 -17.20
C GLY A 97 -15.41 -24.30 -16.37
N GLU A 98 -16.28 -25.08 -15.74
CA GLU A 98 -17.40 -24.57 -14.93
C GLU A 98 -16.96 -24.07 -13.54
N HIS A 99 -15.78 -24.52 -13.07
CA HIS A 99 -15.25 -24.24 -11.74
C HIS A 99 -14.03 -23.33 -11.76
N GLY A 100 -13.93 -22.50 -12.79
CA GLY A 100 -12.78 -21.63 -12.99
C GLY A 100 -13.15 -20.34 -13.70
N ARG A 101 -12.33 -19.32 -13.46
CA ARG A 101 -12.44 -18.02 -14.14
C ARG A 101 -11.12 -17.69 -14.81
N CYS A 102 -11.21 -17.17 -16.02
CA CYS A 102 -10.05 -16.68 -16.76
C CYS A 102 -9.51 -15.41 -16.10
N MET A 103 -8.21 -15.35 -15.88
CA MET A 103 -7.51 -14.19 -15.30
C MET A 103 -6.22 -13.91 -16.05
N LYS A 104 -5.81 -12.64 -16.07
CA LYS A 104 -4.51 -12.20 -16.59
C LYS A 104 -3.49 -12.04 -15.47
N TYR A 105 -2.22 -12.27 -15.80
CA TYR A 105 -1.13 -11.91 -14.91
C TYR A 105 -0.90 -10.40 -14.90
N THR A 106 -0.70 -9.81 -13.72
CA THR A 106 -0.58 -8.36 -13.55
C THR A 106 0.68 -7.76 -14.16
N ASN A 107 1.71 -8.57 -14.37
CA ASN A 107 3.04 -8.13 -14.79
C ASN A 107 3.47 -8.70 -16.16
N MET A 108 2.55 -9.34 -16.89
CA MET A 108 2.79 -9.83 -18.24
C MET A 108 1.66 -9.42 -19.18
N ASN A 109 2.03 -8.88 -20.34
CA ASN A 109 1.04 -8.53 -21.36
C ASN A 109 0.43 -9.81 -21.96
N ASN A 110 -0.90 -9.86 -22.01
CA ASN A 110 -1.70 -10.91 -22.68
C ASN A 110 -1.48 -12.36 -22.19
N SER A 111 -0.81 -12.57 -21.06
CA SER A 111 -0.68 -13.91 -20.47
C SER A 111 -1.86 -14.19 -19.54
N VAL A 112 -2.63 -15.23 -19.87
CA VAL A 112 -3.85 -15.64 -19.15
C VAL A 112 -3.69 -17.01 -18.49
N PHE A 113 -4.45 -17.25 -17.42
CA PHE A 113 -4.53 -18.52 -16.71
C PHE A 113 -5.91 -18.70 -16.07
N CYS A 114 -6.22 -19.92 -15.64
CA CYS A 114 -7.46 -20.22 -14.95
C CYS A 114 -7.28 -20.13 -13.43
N ARG A 115 -8.09 -19.29 -12.79
CA ARG A 115 -8.28 -19.29 -11.34
C ARG A 115 -9.41 -20.23 -11.01
N CYS A 116 -9.06 -21.36 -10.42
CA CYS A 116 -10.04 -22.36 -9.97
C CYS A 116 -10.71 -21.96 -8.66
N ASP A 117 -11.96 -22.37 -8.53
CA ASP A 117 -12.74 -22.29 -7.31
C ASP A 117 -12.18 -23.25 -6.25
N GLN A 118 -12.61 -23.07 -5.00
CA GLN A 118 -12.13 -23.88 -3.88
C GLN A 118 -12.39 -25.37 -4.14
N ARG A 119 -11.40 -26.23 -3.85
CA ARG A 119 -11.39 -27.68 -4.10
C ARG A 119 -11.16 -28.11 -5.55
N TYR A 120 -11.07 -27.16 -6.48
CA TYR A 120 -10.72 -27.43 -7.88
C TYR A 120 -9.30 -26.99 -8.19
N PHE A 121 -8.65 -27.69 -9.11
CA PHE A 121 -7.28 -27.40 -9.53
C PHE A 121 -6.99 -27.88 -10.96
N GLY A 122 -5.75 -27.66 -11.39
CA GLY A 122 -5.27 -27.96 -12.74
C GLY A 122 -5.39 -26.77 -13.68
N THR A 123 -4.83 -26.91 -14.87
CA THR A 123 -4.74 -25.82 -15.87
C THR A 123 -6.10 -25.26 -16.28
N PHE A 124 -7.15 -26.09 -16.25
CA PHE A 124 -8.52 -25.76 -16.65
C PHE A 124 -9.56 -26.02 -15.55
N CYS A 125 -9.13 -26.19 -14.29
CA CYS A 125 -10.04 -26.34 -13.14
C CYS A 125 -10.99 -27.54 -13.16
N ASN A 126 -10.64 -28.59 -13.89
CA ASN A 126 -11.47 -29.81 -14.02
C ASN A 126 -11.14 -30.90 -13.00
N LEU A 127 -10.04 -30.75 -12.24
CA LEU A 127 -9.61 -31.75 -11.26
C LEU A 127 -10.06 -31.33 -9.87
N THR A 128 -10.44 -32.30 -9.04
CA THR A 128 -10.87 -32.08 -7.66
C THR A 128 -9.85 -32.63 -6.67
N HIS A 129 -9.71 -31.96 -5.54
CA HIS A 129 -8.86 -32.41 -4.45
C HIS A 129 -9.58 -32.31 -3.11
N GLN A 130 -9.24 -33.22 -2.19
CA GLN A 130 -9.68 -33.13 -0.82
C GLN A 130 -8.82 -32.10 -0.08
N CYS A 131 -9.47 -31.07 0.44
CA CYS A 131 -8.82 -30.02 1.18
C CYS A 131 -8.53 -30.44 2.62
N GLN A 132 -7.29 -30.24 3.09
CA GLN A 132 -6.90 -30.52 4.49
C GLN A 132 -6.87 -29.26 5.37
N CYS A 133 -7.22 -28.10 4.82
CA CYS A 133 -7.20 -26.81 5.51
C CYS A 133 -8.43 -26.63 6.42
N SER A 134 -8.32 -25.72 7.40
CA SER A 134 -9.45 -25.27 8.22
C SER A 134 -10.61 -24.74 7.37
N ASN A 135 -11.85 -24.88 7.86
CA ASN A 135 -13.07 -24.54 7.11
C ASN A 135 -13.17 -23.07 6.68
N ASP A 136 -12.57 -22.16 7.44
CA ASP A 136 -12.55 -20.72 7.20
C ASP A 136 -11.29 -20.24 6.45
N SER A 137 -10.53 -21.16 5.86
CA SER A 137 -9.34 -20.86 5.07
C SER A 137 -9.57 -21.13 3.60
N PHE A 138 -8.78 -20.48 2.75
CA PHE A 138 -8.83 -20.72 1.31
C PHE A 138 -7.88 -21.84 0.94
N CYS A 139 -8.41 -22.84 0.23
CA CYS A 139 -7.69 -24.03 -0.15
C CYS A 139 -7.21 -23.92 -1.60
N ARG A 140 -5.90 -23.84 -1.79
CA ARG A 140 -5.31 -23.73 -3.12
C ARG A 140 -4.97 -25.10 -3.72
N THR A 141 -4.46 -26.00 -2.88
CA THR A 141 -4.24 -27.41 -3.17
C THR A 141 -4.61 -28.23 -1.93
N SER A 142 -4.49 -29.55 -1.99
CA SER A 142 -4.70 -30.42 -0.83
C SER A 142 -3.82 -30.05 0.38
N SER A 143 -2.66 -29.42 0.17
CA SER A 143 -1.68 -29.08 1.20
C SER A 143 -1.38 -27.58 1.35
N ILE A 144 -1.82 -26.74 0.41
CA ILE A 144 -1.56 -25.29 0.44
C ILE A 144 -2.82 -24.55 0.89
N CYS A 145 -2.71 -23.95 2.08
CA CYS A 145 -3.81 -23.26 2.77
C CYS A 145 -3.45 -21.79 2.96
N VAL A 146 -4.35 -20.88 2.55
CA VAL A 146 -4.24 -19.45 2.84
C VAL A 146 -5.13 -19.14 4.04
N CYS A 147 -4.51 -18.80 5.16
CA CYS A 147 -5.20 -18.66 6.43
C CYS A 147 -5.96 -17.33 6.54
N SER A 148 -7.14 -17.37 7.16
CA SER A 148 -7.89 -16.20 7.61
C SER A 148 -7.09 -15.35 8.59
N LEU A 149 -7.58 -14.15 8.91
CA LEU A 149 -6.96 -13.28 9.91
C LEU A 149 -6.70 -14.01 11.22
N ASN A 150 -5.53 -13.76 11.81
CA ASN A 150 -5.06 -14.32 13.09
C ASN A 150 -4.88 -15.85 13.12
N LYS A 151 -5.12 -16.56 12.02
CA LYS A 151 -4.80 -17.98 11.89
C LYS A 151 -3.47 -18.22 11.18
N PHE A 152 -2.81 -19.30 11.57
CA PHE A 152 -1.50 -19.68 11.05
C PHE A 152 -1.29 -21.20 11.06
N GLY A 153 -0.10 -21.62 10.62
CA GLY A 153 0.28 -23.02 10.43
C GLY A 153 -0.12 -23.53 9.04
N SER A 154 0.50 -24.63 8.62
CA SER A 154 0.36 -25.18 7.27
C SER A 154 -1.08 -25.49 6.84
N ARG A 155 -1.97 -25.74 7.82
CA ARG A 155 -3.39 -26.04 7.59
C ARG A 155 -4.37 -25.03 8.20
N CYS A 156 -3.87 -23.91 8.73
CA CYS A 156 -4.70 -22.84 9.30
C CYS A 156 -5.60 -23.25 10.47
N TYR A 157 -5.24 -24.29 11.24
CA TYR A 157 -5.98 -24.67 12.46
C TYR A 157 -5.50 -23.92 13.70
N LEU A 158 -4.28 -23.36 13.67
CA LEU A 158 -3.71 -22.64 14.80
C LEU A 158 -4.21 -21.19 14.77
N ASN A 159 -4.48 -20.63 15.95
CA ASN A 159 -5.01 -19.29 16.10
C ASN A 159 -4.13 -18.51 17.09
N ARG A 160 -3.79 -17.27 16.74
CA ARG A 160 -3.10 -16.33 17.63
C ARG A 160 -4.13 -15.68 18.54
N SER A 161 -4.04 -15.93 19.84
CA SER A 161 -5.02 -15.47 20.83
C SER A 161 -4.95 -13.98 21.17
N ILE A 162 -3.84 -13.33 20.83
CA ILE A 162 -3.55 -11.92 21.14
C ILE A 162 -4.68 -10.97 20.69
N CYS A 163 -5.27 -11.21 19.52
CA CYS A 163 -6.32 -10.35 18.96
C CYS A 163 -7.76 -10.82 19.31
N GLN A 164 -7.95 -11.82 20.19
CA GLN A 164 -9.28 -12.38 20.49
C GLN A 164 -10.10 -11.46 21.41
N SER A 165 -11.38 -11.25 21.07
CA SER A 165 -12.22 -10.10 21.47
C SER A 165 -12.42 -9.81 22.95
N ARG A 166 -12.08 -10.69 23.90
CA ARG A 166 -12.15 -10.31 25.33
C ARG A 166 -11.02 -9.37 25.75
N ASN A 167 -9.90 -9.40 25.03
CA ASN A 167 -8.74 -8.55 25.24
C ASN A 167 -8.27 -7.95 23.90
N ASN A 168 -9.18 -7.60 22.97
CA ASN A 168 -8.75 -6.93 21.74
C ASN A 168 -7.96 -5.67 22.15
N PRO A 169 -6.66 -5.60 21.82
CA PRO A 169 -5.86 -4.51 22.31
C PRO A 169 -6.24 -3.19 21.61
N CYS A 170 -6.91 -3.22 20.45
CA CYS A 170 -7.40 -2.05 19.75
C CYS A 170 -8.59 -1.39 20.46
N GLN A 171 -8.52 -0.08 20.64
CA GLN A 171 -9.66 0.76 21.02
C GLN A 171 -10.44 1.23 19.77
N HIS A 172 -11.62 1.85 19.99
CA HIS A 172 -12.46 2.47 18.95
C HIS A 172 -12.77 1.60 17.72
N ASN A 173 -12.89 0.27 17.93
CA ASN A 173 -13.11 -0.72 16.87
C ASN A 173 -12.00 -0.72 15.80
N GLY A 174 -10.75 -0.46 16.20
CA GLY A 174 -9.57 -0.74 15.38
C GLY A 174 -9.40 -2.24 15.11
N LEU A 175 -8.74 -2.57 14.00
CA LEU A 175 -8.48 -3.95 13.59
C LEU A 175 -7.12 -4.41 14.15
N CYS A 176 -7.13 -5.53 14.89
CA CYS A 176 -5.92 -6.19 15.38
C CYS A 176 -5.52 -7.30 14.41
N ILE A 177 -4.27 -7.26 13.96
CA ILE A 177 -3.68 -8.28 13.08
C ILE A 177 -2.49 -8.88 13.80
N ALA A 178 -2.59 -10.15 14.21
CA ALA A 178 -1.46 -10.86 14.79
C ALA A 178 -0.40 -11.13 13.71
N THR A 179 0.86 -10.79 14.00
CA THR A 179 1.99 -11.02 13.10
C THR A 179 2.83 -12.18 13.59
N ASP A 180 3.75 -12.65 12.74
CA ASP A 180 4.77 -13.58 13.20
C ASP A 180 5.74 -12.88 14.16
N ASP A 181 6.16 -13.60 15.20
CA ASP A 181 6.99 -13.08 16.29
C ASP A 181 8.40 -12.68 15.78
N CYS A 182 8.80 -13.18 14.60
CA CYS A 182 10.05 -12.82 13.92
C CYS A 182 10.05 -11.43 13.27
N ILE A 183 8.87 -10.82 13.03
CA ILE A 183 8.73 -9.55 12.29
C ILE A 183 8.58 -8.36 13.25
N ASN A 184 7.98 -8.57 14.42
CA ASN A 184 7.71 -7.49 15.36
C ASN A 184 7.86 -7.99 16.80
N LEU A 185 8.63 -7.28 17.63
CA LEU A 185 8.88 -7.60 19.05
C LEU A 185 7.57 -7.73 19.86
N HIS A 186 6.50 -7.09 19.41
CA HIS A 186 5.19 -7.13 20.08
C HIS A 186 4.25 -8.22 19.53
N GLY A 187 4.53 -8.85 18.38
CA GLY A 187 3.74 -9.97 17.83
C GLY A 187 2.38 -9.61 17.21
N PHE A 188 2.06 -8.31 17.03
CA PHE A 188 0.82 -7.85 16.37
C PHE A 188 0.94 -6.41 15.83
N ILE A 189 0.03 -6.06 14.93
CA ILE A 189 -0.13 -4.76 14.29
C ILE A 189 -1.56 -4.24 14.50
N TYR A 190 -1.67 -2.92 14.71
CA TYR A 190 -2.94 -2.21 14.81
C TYR A 190 -3.25 -1.46 13.52
N VAL A 191 -4.49 -1.58 13.06
CA VAL A 191 -5.00 -0.79 11.93
C VAL A 191 -6.18 0.04 12.43
N CYS A 192 -5.94 1.33 12.57
CA CYS A 192 -6.94 2.28 13.06
C CYS A 192 -7.92 2.67 11.96
N LYS A 193 -9.14 3.01 12.37
CA LYS A 193 -10.12 3.67 11.48
C LYS A 193 -9.68 5.10 11.24
N GLU A 194 -10.04 5.69 10.10
CA GLU A 194 -9.54 6.99 9.65
C GLU A 194 -9.58 8.10 10.71
N ALA A 195 -10.61 8.16 11.56
CA ALA A 195 -10.77 9.17 12.61
C ALA A 195 -10.01 8.90 13.92
N TYR A 196 -9.21 7.84 14.00
CA TYR A 196 -8.51 7.43 15.22
C TYR A 196 -7.05 7.09 14.96
N GLN A 197 -6.22 7.27 15.98
CA GLN A 197 -4.76 7.13 15.91
C GLN A 197 -4.13 6.63 17.21
N GLY A 198 -2.83 6.39 17.14
CA GLY A 198 -1.98 5.97 18.25
C GLY A 198 -1.81 4.45 18.31
N GLU A 199 -0.92 4.00 19.17
CA GLU A 199 -0.50 2.59 19.27
C GLU A 199 -1.65 1.60 19.47
N ARG A 200 -2.78 2.03 20.03
CA ARG A 200 -3.98 1.21 20.25
C ARG A 200 -5.22 1.85 19.64
N CYS A 201 -5.07 2.77 18.70
CA CYS A 201 -6.19 3.56 18.15
C CYS A 201 -6.97 4.31 19.24
N GLN A 202 -6.28 4.75 20.30
CA GLN A 202 -6.88 5.32 21.50
C GLN A 202 -7.18 6.82 21.38
N HIS A 203 -6.53 7.52 20.45
CA HIS A 203 -6.69 8.96 20.29
C HIS A 203 -7.55 9.27 19.07
N LYS A 204 -8.29 10.38 19.10
CA LYS A 204 -8.96 10.91 17.90
C LYS A 204 -7.93 11.63 17.04
N SER A 205 -7.95 11.35 15.74
CA SER A 205 -7.09 12.04 14.78
C SER A 205 -7.55 13.48 14.58
N ASN A 206 -6.65 14.35 14.12
CA ASN A 206 -7.04 15.69 13.70
C ASN A 206 -7.90 15.59 12.44
N GLN A 207 -9.02 16.31 12.41
CA GLN A 207 -9.91 16.38 11.26
C GLN A 207 -9.73 17.72 10.55
N ILE A 208 -9.51 17.67 9.23
CA ILE A 208 -9.35 18.85 8.38
C ILE A 208 -10.38 18.77 7.27
N ASP A 209 -11.34 19.68 7.29
CA ASP A 209 -12.35 19.83 6.27
C ASP A 209 -11.94 20.96 5.32
N ILE A 210 -11.55 20.59 4.11
CA ILE A 210 -11.12 21.50 3.06
C ILE A 210 -12.25 21.68 2.06
N ARG A 211 -12.85 22.87 2.03
CA ARG A 211 -13.83 23.27 1.02
C ARG A 211 -13.11 23.81 -0.22
N ILE A 212 -13.54 23.36 -1.39
CA ILE A 212 -13.04 23.85 -2.67
C ILE A 212 -14.14 24.61 -3.39
N ASP A 213 -13.80 25.80 -3.89
CA ASP A 213 -14.69 26.56 -4.74
C ASP A 213 -14.73 25.95 -6.15
N GLU A 214 -15.92 25.62 -6.65
CA GLU A 214 -16.15 24.96 -7.94
C GLU A 214 -15.58 25.76 -9.12
N THR A 215 -15.43 27.07 -8.96
CA THR A 215 -14.85 27.96 -10.00
C THR A 215 -13.35 27.76 -10.19
N THR A 216 -12.64 27.19 -9.20
CA THR A 216 -11.18 27.05 -9.22
C THR A 216 -10.69 25.70 -9.74
N LEU A 217 -11.51 24.65 -9.67
CA LEU A 217 -11.01 23.28 -9.78
C LEU A 217 -12.00 22.30 -10.42
N THR A 218 -11.47 21.39 -11.23
CA THR A 218 -12.21 20.23 -11.73
C THR A 218 -12.40 19.20 -10.61
N ILE A 219 -13.66 19.07 -10.18
CA ILE A 219 -14.14 17.99 -9.30
C ILE A 219 -13.75 16.65 -9.95
N ASN A 220 -13.17 15.73 -9.17
CA ASN A 220 -12.60 14.41 -9.57
C ASN A 220 -11.08 14.34 -9.79
N SER A 221 -10.36 15.42 -9.52
CA SER A 221 -8.90 15.44 -9.57
C SER A 221 -8.23 14.77 -8.36
N SER A 222 -6.99 14.31 -8.54
CA SER A 222 -6.11 13.90 -7.44
C SER A 222 -5.23 15.06 -7.04
N PHE A 223 -5.00 15.22 -5.74
CA PHE A 223 -4.29 16.33 -5.13
C PHE A 223 -3.19 15.81 -4.23
N ILE A 224 -2.08 16.54 -4.18
CA ILE A 224 -1.01 16.26 -3.22
C ILE A 224 -1.17 17.25 -2.07
N LEU A 225 -1.01 16.77 -0.84
CA LEU A 225 -1.10 17.55 0.39
C LEU A 225 0.28 17.55 1.06
N PRO A 226 1.13 18.55 0.79
CA PRO A 226 2.36 18.73 1.52
C PRO A 226 2.10 19.26 2.93
N TYR A 227 2.51 18.48 3.92
CA TYR A 227 2.62 18.86 5.33
C TYR A 227 4.06 19.29 5.61
N ILE A 228 4.23 20.45 6.25
CA ILE A 228 5.54 20.94 6.70
C ILE A 228 5.50 21.11 8.21
N THR A 229 6.45 20.48 8.88
CA THR A 229 6.72 20.69 10.31
C THR A 229 7.91 21.62 10.42
N ALA A 230 7.67 22.81 10.97
CA ALA A 230 8.68 23.82 11.15
C ALA A 230 9.29 23.69 12.55
N PHE A 231 10.54 23.23 12.62
CA PHE A 231 11.36 23.29 13.82
C PHE A 231 12.12 24.62 13.95
N ASP A 232 12.82 24.82 15.06
CA ASP A 232 13.67 26.00 15.26
C ASP A 232 14.99 25.93 14.47
N LYS A 233 15.88 26.92 14.66
CA LYS A 233 17.13 27.08 13.91
C LYS A 233 18.07 25.85 13.91
N TYR A 234 17.90 24.91 14.84
CA TYR A 234 18.86 23.82 15.02
C TYR A 234 18.40 22.50 14.41
N ALA A 235 17.15 22.41 13.94
CA ALA A 235 16.59 21.20 13.37
C ALA A 235 16.05 21.44 11.96
N LYS A 236 16.33 20.50 11.06
CA LYS A 236 15.83 20.54 9.69
C LYS A 236 14.30 20.38 9.69
N HIS A 237 13.61 21.27 8.99
CA HIS A 237 12.17 21.16 8.78
C HIS A 237 11.81 19.84 8.08
N GLU A 238 10.77 19.18 8.55
CA GLU A 238 10.29 17.92 7.97
C GLU A 238 9.18 18.20 6.96
N ARG A 239 9.20 17.46 5.85
CA ARG A 239 8.18 17.52 4.81
C ARG A 239 7.66 16.13 4.51
N ILE A 240 6.34 15.97 4.59
CA ILE A 240 5.64 14.75 4.21
C ILE A 240 4.53 15.13 3.24
N SER A 241 4.26 14.28 2.24
CA SER A 241 3.19 14.52 1.28
C SER A 241 2.19 13.38 1.28
N ALA A 242 0.90 13.70 1.28
CA ALA A 242 -0.17 12.71 1.10
C ALA A 242 -0.88 12.91 -0.24
N LEU A 243 -1.19 11.82 -0.95
CA LEU A 243 -2.05 11.87 -2.13
C LEU A 243 -3.50 11.66 -1.71
N LYS A 244 -4.41 12.55 -2.10
CA LYS A 244 -5.84 12.43 -1.85
C LYS A 244 -6.64 12.69 -3.12
N LYS A 245 -7.81 12.05 -3.21
CA LYS A 245 -8.76 12.24 -4.31
C LYS A 245 -10.03 12.87 -3.76
N PHE A 246 -10.58 13.86 -4.47
CA PHE A 246 -11.85 14.47 -4.07
C PHE A 246 -13.01 13.48 -4.23
N PRO A 247 -13.92 13.37 -3.24
CA PRO A 247 -15.13 12.59 -3.39
C PRO A 247 -15.99 13.16 -4.53
N ILE A 248 -16.51 12.28 -5.39
CA ILE A 248 -17.31 12.66 -6.56
C ILE A 248 -18.59 13.36 -6.08
N GLY A 249 -18.87 14.56 -6.59
CA GLY A 249 -20.10 15.30 -6.28
C GLY A 249 -20.11 16.01 -4.92
N HIS A 250 -18.98 16.02 -4.20
CA HIS A 250 -18.81 16.82 -2.98
C HIS A 250 -17.95 18.06 -3.26
N THR A 251 -18.18 19.13 -2.50
CA THR A 251 -17.38 20.37 -2.52
C THR A 251 -16.43 20.48 -1.32
N THR A 252 -16.53 19.56 -0.37
CA THR A 252 -15.67 19.48 0.82
C THR A 252 -15.00 18.12 0.89
N MET A 253 -13.69 18.12 1.14
CA MET A 253 -12.90 16.92 1.43
C MET A 253 -12.55 16.91 2.91
N THR A 254 -12.86 15.81 3.58
CA THR A 254 -12.42 15.56 4.96
C THR A 254 -11.14 14.73 4.95
N ILE A 255 -10.15 15.18 5.70
CA ILE A 255 -8.89 14.49 5.90
C ILE A 255 -8.69 14.27 7.38
N TYR A 256 -8.38 13.03 7.74
CA TYR A 256 -7.87 12.71 9.06
C TYR A 256 -6.37 12.53 9.00
N THR A 257 -5.64 13.17 9.91
CA THR A 257 -4.18 13.10 9.95
C THR A 257 -3.66 12.92 11.36
N GLU A 258 -2.64 12.09 11.46
CA GLU A 258 -1.84 11.91 12.67
C GLU A 258 -0.59 12.79 12.68
N GLN A 259 -0.26 13.35 11.51
CA GLN A 259 0.94 14.14 11.33
C GLN A 259 0.81 15.46 12.10
N SER A 260 1.81 15.74 12.95
CA SER A 260 2.02 17.09 13.46
C SER A 260 2.56 17.96 12.33
N PHE A 261 2.01 19.15 12.12
CA PHE A 261 2.40 20.05 11.03
C PHE A 261 2.10 21.50 11.37
N ASN A 262 2.93 22.43 10.90
CA ASN A 262 2.70 23.87 11.02
C ASN A 262 2.03 24.45 9.78
N ILE A 263 2.37 23.90 8.60
CA ILE A 263 1.90 24.41 7.31
C ILE A 263 1.31 23.25 6.52
N LEU A 264 0.12 23.47 5.94
CA LEU A 264 -0.52 22.57 4.99
C LEU A 264 -0.77 23.30 3.69
N PHE A 265 -0.24 22.72 2.61
CA PHE A 265 -0.55 23.11 1.24
C PHE A 265 -1.48 22.11 0.58
N ILE A 266 -2.16 22.56 -0.47
CA ILE A 266 -2.76 21.68 -1.47
C ILE A 266 -2.13 21.98 -2.82
N GLN A 267 -1.59 20.95 -3.46
CA GLN A 267 -1.10 20.99 -4.82
C GLN A 267 -2.14 20.39 -5.74
N ILE A 268 -2.57 21.17 -6.71
CA ILE A 268 -3.60 20.80 -7.68
C ILE A 268 -2.93 20.24 -8.95
N PRO A 269 -3.65 19.51 -9.84
CA PRO A 269 -3.02 18.80 -10.97
C PRO A 269 -2.23 19.66 -11.95
N ASN A 270 -2.54 20.95 -12.06
CA ASN A 270 -1.81 21.87 -12.93
C ASN A 270 -0.44 22.29 -12.34
N GLY A 271 -0.12 21.87 -11.12
CA GLY A 271 1.13 22.19 -10.42
C GLY A 271 1.04 23.38 -9.46
N ASP A 272 -0.08 24.10 -9.40
CA ASP A 272 -0.26 25.23 -8.48
C ASP A 272 -0.40 24.75 -7.03
N TYR A 273 0.13 25.56 -6.11
CA TYR A 273 0.03 25.34 -4.67
C TYR A 273 -0.88 26.39 -4.03
N TYR A 274 -1.70 25.97 -3.06
CA TYR A 274 -2.53 26.86 -2.28
C TYR A 274 -2.27 26.64 -0.79
N LEU A 275 -2.00 27.72 -0.07
CA LEU A 275 -1.89 27.68 1.38
C LEU A 275 -3.27 27.43 1.99
N THR A 276 -3.37 26.39 2.82
CA THR A 276 -4.65 25.91 3.32
C THR A 276 -4.74 26.00 4.84
N VAL A 277 -3.66 25.69 5.56
CA VAL A 277 -3.56 25.86 7.01
C VAL A 277 -2.19 26.40 7.36
N LEU A 278 -2.15 27.39 8.25
CA LEU A 278 -0.94 27.91 8.88
C LEU A 278 -1.18 28.00 10.38
N ARG A 279 -0.34 27.36 11.18
CA ARG A 279 -0.44 27.36 12.65
C ARG A 279 0.91 27.27 13.33
N GLU A 280 1.00 27.93 14.49
CA GLU A 280 2.20 27.91 15.32
C GLU A 280 2.29 26.67 16.20
N ARG A 281 1.13 26.20 16.71
CA ARG A 281 1.05 25.06 17.63
C ARG A 281 0.17 23.97 17.06
N ASN A 282 0.55 22.73 17.34
CA ASN A 282 -0.25 21.55 17.05
C ASN A 282 -1.20 21.29 18.21
N ILE A 283 -2.51 21.34 17.94
CA ILE A 283 -3.53 20.98 18.92
C ILE A 283 -3.97 19.54 18.65
N PRO A 284 -3.89 18.62 19.63
CA PRO A 284 -4.35 17.24 19.47
C PRO A 284 -5.87 17.15 19.31
N SER A 285 -6.32 16.26 18.42
CA SER A 285 -7.75 16.00 18.14
C SER A 285 -8.54 17.25 17.71
N GLU A 286 -7.86 18.18 17.03
CA GLU A 286 -8.45 19.43 16.55
C GLU A 286 -9.32 19.19 15.31
N TYR A 287 -10.37 20.00 15.18
CA TYR A 287 -11.19 20.10 13.97
C TYR A 287 -10.92 21.43 13.28
N ILE A 288 -10.39 21.37 12.05
CA ILE A 288 -10.00 22.52 11.26
C ILE A 288 -10.92 22.61 10.05
N HIS A 289 -11.61 23.74 9.89
CA HIS A 289 -12.38 24.04 8.68
C HIS A 289 -11.65 25.11 7.86
N THR A 290 -11.42 24.86 6.58
CA THR A 290 -10.67 25.75 5.70
C THR A 290 -11.21 25.70 4.28
N GLN A 291 -10.87 26.72 3.48
CA GLN A 291 -11.32 26.86 2.11
C GLN A 291 -10.16 27.23 1.19
N VAL A 292 -10.09 26.56 0.04
CA VAL A 292 -9.17 26.90 -1.04
C VAL A 292 -9.76 28.08 -1.80
N LEU A 293 -9.07 29.21 -1.74
CA LEU A 293 -9.46 30.45 -2.40
C LEU A 293 -8.34 30.90 -3.37
N PRO A 294 -8.67 31.55 -4.51
CA PRO A 294 -7.67 32.07 -5.44
C PRO A 294 -6.59 32.95 -4.79
N LYS A 295 -6.99 33.73 -3.77
CA LYS A 295 -6.08 34.62 -3.02
C LYS A 295 -5.03 33.87 -2.19
N ASN A 296 -5.24 32.58 -1.91
CA ASN A 296 -4.31 31.74 -1.16
C ASN A 296 -3.32 31.00 -2.08
N ARG A 297 -3.37 31.25 -3.40
CA ARG A 297 -2.45 30.66 -4.37
C ARG A 297 -1.04 31.18 -4.10
N CYS A 298 -0.10 30.26 -3.93
CA CYS A 298 1.32 30.58 -3.84
C CYS A 298 1.85 30.93 -5.23
N TYR A 299 2.69 31.96 -5.30
CA TYR A 299 3.39 32.29 -6.55
C TYR A 299 4.35 31.16 -6.94
N PRO A 300 4.45 30.82 -8.23
CA PRO A 300 5.48 29.91 -8.70
C PRO A 300 6.86 30.38 -8.24
N VAL A 301 7.73 29.45 -7.84
CA VAL A 301 9.14 29.75 -7.51
C VAL A 301 9.84 30.46 -8.67
N LEU A 302 9.41 30.15 -9.92
CA LEU A 302 9.87 30.82 -11.13
C LEU A 302 9.58 32.33 -11.10
N ASP A 303 8.45 32.75 -10.57
CA ASP A 303 8.10 34.17 -10.56
C ASP A 303 8.74 34.92 -9.39
N LEU A 304 9.18 34.19 -8.35
CA LEU A 304 9.76 34.74 -7.13
C LEU A 304 11.28 34.95 -7.21
N PHE A 305 12.01 34.13 -7.97
CA PHE A 305 13.48 34.16 -8.00
C PHE A 305 14.04 34.38 -9.40
N ASN A 306 14.98 35.33 -9.50
CA ASN A 306 15.77 35.63 -10.70
C ASN A 306 16.64 34.41 -11.10
N ASP A 307 16.93 34.25 -12.39
CA ASP A 307 17.69 33.13 -12.96
C ASP A 307 19.06 32.91 -12.31
N THR A 308 19.67 33.98 -11.76
CA THR A 308 20.93 33.93 -11.04
C THR A 308 20.85 33.15 -9.72
N PHE A 309 19.75 33.27 -8.97
CA PHE A 309 19.55 32.52 -7.72
C PHE A 309 19.28 31.03 -8.00
N ARG A 310 18.58 30.74 -9.10
CA ARG A 310 18.28 29.36 -9.54
C ARG A 310 19.53 28.54 -9.87
N ARG A 311 20.57 29.19 -10.41
CA ARG A 311 21.84 28.52 -10.76
C ARG A 311 22.69 28.15 -9.53
N TYR A 312 22.51 28.83 -8.40
CA TYR A 312 23.17 28.49 -7.15
C TYR A 312 22.54 27.27 -6.46
N GLU A 313 21.22 27.07 -6.61
CA GLU A 313 20.49 25.93 -6.01
C GLU A 313 20.86 24.57 -6.62
N TYR A 314 21.28 24.52 -7.89
CA TYR A 314 21.72 23.27 -8.51
C TYR A 314 22.99 22.67 -7.88
N TYR A 315 23.75 23.46 -7.10
CA TYR A 315 24.95 23.00 -6.39
C TYR A 315 24.76 22.80 -4.87
N THR A 316 23.56 23.10 -4.34
CA THR A 316 23.23 22.96 -2.91
C THR A 316 21.82 22.39 -2.73
N SER A 317 21.58 21.22 -3.33
CA SER A 317 20.31 20.49 -3.20
C SER A 317 20.16 19.91 -1.79
N ASP A 318 19.44 20.62 -0.92
CA ASP A 318 18.41 20.11 0.02
C ASP A 318 18.21 21.00 1.27
N GLU A 319 19.10 21.95 1.52
CA GLU A 319 19.02 22.83 2.71
C GLU A 319 18.42 24.21 2.41
N VAL A 320 18.71 24.78 1.24
CA VAL A 320 18.41 26.20 0.95
C VAL A 320 16.93 26.45 0.75
N LEU A 321 16.19 25.56 0.06
CA LEU A 321 14.74 25.72 -0.17
C LEU A 321 13.91 25.64 1.12
N SER A 322 14.32 24.81 2.09
CA SER A 322 13.66 24.75 3.40
C SER A 322 13.93 26.01 4.24
N THR A 323 15.13 26.59 4.09
CA THR A 323 15.55 27.77 4.84
C THR A 323 14.99 29.06 4.21
N PHE A 324 14.89 29.15 2.88
CA PHE A 324 14.38 30.32 2.16
C PHE A 324 12.86 30.43 2.15
N MET A 325 12.14 29.31 2.11
CA MET A 325 10.67 29.30 2.28
C MET A 325 10.24 29.69 3.69
N LEU A 326 11.15 29.77 4.68
CA LEU A 326 10.87 30.27 6.02
C LEU A 326 11.53 31.63 6.31
N SER A 327 12.69 31.94 5.70
CA SER A 327 13.31 33.26 5.83
C SER A 327 12.59 34.37 5.05
N THR A 328 11.71 34.02 4.11
CA THR A 328 10.79 34.99 3.47
C THR A 328 9.48 35.19 4.24
N PHE A 329 9.24 34.42 5.31
CA PHE A 329 8.12 34.63 6.25
C PHE A 329 8.53 35.41 7.51
N THR A 330 9.76 35.94 7.59
CA THR A 330 10.00 37.13 8.42
C THR A 330 9.41 38.35 7.70
N ILE A 331 8.09 38.41 7.65
CA ILE A 331 7.39 39.69 7.59
C ILE A 331 7.52 40.25 9.01
N ASP A 332 8.13 41.42 9.11
CA ASP A 332 8.25 42.20 10.33
C ASP A 332 6.92 42.21 11.11
N ILE A 333 6.88 41.45 12.21
CA ILE A 333 5.99 41.77 13.33
C ILE A 333 6.67 42.95 14.04
N LEU A 334 6.54 44.13 13.44
CA LEU A 334 6.72 45.40 14.12
C LEU A 334 5.49 45.59 15.01
N LEU A 335 5.74 45.73 16.31
CA LEU A 335 4.79 46.29 17.29
C LEU A 335 4.29 47.67 16.85
#